data_AF-A0A920RC57-F1
#
_entry.id   AF-A0A920RC57-F1
#
_cell.length_a   1.000
_cell.length_b   1.000
_cell.length_c   1.000
_cell.angle_alpha   90.00
_cell.angle_beta   90.00
_cell.angle_gamma   90.00
#
_symmetry.space_group_name_H-M   'P 1'
#
loop_
_entity.id
_entity.type
_entity.pdbx_description
1 polymer ?
#
loop_
_entity_poly.entity_id
_entity_poly.type
_entity_poly.pdbx_seq_one_letter_code
_entity_poly.pdbx_strand_id
1 'polypeptide(L)'
;MLLAIHILAGTIALLCAALAVSSEKGKRLHVLSGRTYFWCMVTIFLTAIPMSFINGNIFLFLIAVFSFYLAFAGMRFARNRKGLATTLDWIAVSLMILSGLGMWILAAIYFTDDNSQYIVLLVFGSLAVFLGYDDYKSHKDKTATGKERIAKHLTNMMGGTIAVITAVLVVNPPSAPEWIWWVLPTVLIVPVIIWWTKKVLN
;
A
#
# COMPACT_ATOMS: atom_id res chain seq x y z
N MET A 1 20.57 -3.21 13.23
CA MET A 1 20.16 -4.46 12.55
C MET A 1 18.80 -4.34 11.85
N LEU A 2 17.76 -3.81 12.50
CA LEU A 2 16.42 -3.66 11.90
C LEU A 2 16.42 -2.90 10.57
N LEU A 3 17.11 -1.75 10.52
CA LEU A 3 17.21 -0.93 9.31
C LEU A 3 17.84 -1.68 8.13
N ALA A 4 18.90 -2.45 8.35
CA ALA A 4 19.55 -3.22 7.29
C ALA A 4 18.61 -4.30 6.71
N ILE A 5 17.89 -5.00 7.59
CA ILE A 5 16.86 -5.99 7.18
C ILE A 5 15.74 -5.29 6.40
N HIS A 6 15.29 -4.13 6.88
CA HIS A 6 14.24 -3.33 6.23
C HIS A 6 14.65 -2.90 4.82
N ILE A 7 15.86 -2.35 4.66
CA ILE A 7 16.40 -1.92 3.37
C ILE A 7 16.54 -3.12 2.42
N LEU A 8 17.11 -4.24 2.89
CA LEU A 8 17.26 -5.44 2.07
C LEU A 8 15.89 -5.96 1.59
N ALA A 9 14.91 -6.03 2.49
CA ALA A 9 13.54 -6.43 2.15
C ALA A 9 12.90 -5.46 1.14
N GLY A 10 13.10 -4.14 1.31
CA GLY A 10 12.64 -3.11 0.38
C GLY A 10 13.22 -3.28 -1.03
N THR A 11 14.52 -3.51 -1.14
CA THR A 11 15.19 -3.75 -2.42
C THR A 11 14.66 -5.00 -3.11
N ILE A 12 14.51 -6.12 -2.38
CA ILE A 12 13.96 -7.36 -2.94
C ILE A 12 12.50 -7.15 -3.35
N ALA A 13 11.71 -6.42 -2.56
CA ALA A 13 10.32 -6.09 -2.89
C ALA A 13 10.24 -5.33 -4.22
N LEU A 14 11.06 -4.29 -4.42
CA LEU A 14 11.07 -3.52 -5.68
C LEU A 14 11.38 -4.39 -6.89
N LEU A 15 12.43 -5.23 -6.81
CA LEU A 15 12.79 -6.14 -7.89
C LEU A 15 11.66 -7.13 -8.18
N CYS A 16 11.04 -7.68 -7.13
CA CYS A 16 9.92 -8.60 -7.27
C CYS A 16 8.67 -7.92 -7.83
N ALA A 17 8.39 -6.68 -7.46
CA ALA A 17 7.29 -5.91 -8.02
C ALA A 17 7.50 -5.66 -9.51
N ALA A 18 8.70 -5.25 -9.93
CA ALA A 18 9.05 -5.07 -11.33
C ALA A 18 8.90 -6.37 -12.13
N LEU A 19 9.40 -7.50 -11.60
CA LEU A 19 9.24 -8.82 -12.21
C LEU A 19 7.77 -9.28 -12.27
N ALA A 20 6.99 -9.02 -11.22
CA ALA A 20 5.56 -9.40 -11.18
C ALA A 20 4.74 -8.58 -12.20
N VAL A 21 5.05 -7.29 -12.36
CA VAL A 21 4.37 -6.40 -13.31
C VAL A 21 4.73 -6.75 -14.76
N SER A 22 6.00 -7.05 -15.05
CA SER A 22 6.47 -7.36 -16.41
C SER A 22 6.14 -8.78 -16.88
N SER A 23 5.95 -9.72 -15.95
CA SER A 23 5.64 -11.11 -16.28
C SER A 23 4.18 -11.33 -16.69
N GLU A 24 3.92 -12.49 -17.32
CA GLU A 24 2.58 -12.92 -17.69
C GLU A 24 1.73 -13.25 -16.44
N LYS A 25 0.55 -12.64 -16.38
CA LYS A 25 -0.29 -12.60 -15.17
C LYS A 25 -0.85 -14.00 -14.91
N GLY A 26 -0.72 -14.48 -13.68
CA GLY A 26 -1.15 -15.83 -13.28
C GLY A 26 -0.20 -16.98 -13.63
N LYS A 27 0.89 -16.74 -14.38
CA LYS A 27 1.95 -17.74 -14.60
C LYS A 27 2.89 -17.85 -13.40
N ARG A 28 3.73 -18.89 -13.40
CA ARG A 28 4.64 -19.22 -12.29
C ARG A 28 5.52 -18.03 -11.88
N LEU A 29 6.08 -17.29 -12.83
CA LEU A 29 6.97 -16.15 -12.54
C LEU A 29 6.20 -15.04 -11.80
N HIS A 30 5.06 -14.60 -12.33
CA HIS A 30 4.20 -13.61 -11.68
C HIS A 30 3.78 -14.03 -10.26
N VAL A 31 3.34 -15.28 -10.10
CA VAL A 31 2.90 -15.81 -8.81
C VAL A 31 4.05 -15.88 -7.81
N LEU A 32 5.23 -16.33 -8.22
CA LEU A 32 6.40 -16.41 -7.35
C LEU A 32 6.87 -15.01 -6.93
N SER A 33 7.08 -14.11 -7.90
CA SER A 33 7.48 -12.74 -7.64
C SER A 33 6.48 -11.99 -6.76
N GLY A 34 5.17 -12.14 -7.02
CA GLY A 34 4.12 -11.53 -6.18
C GLY A 34 4.08 -12.08 -4.75
N ARG A 35 4.35 -13.38 -4.55
CA ARG A 35 4.45 -13.97 -3.20
C ARG A 35 5.70 -13.51 -2.47
N THR A 36 6.84 -13.43 -3.15
CA THR A 36 8.09 -12.92 -2.57
C THR A 36 7.94 -11.45 -2.19
N TYR A 37 7.37 -10.62 -3.08
CA TYR A 37 7.03 -9.23 -2.80
C TYR A 37 6.19 -9.11 -1.52
N PHE A 38 5.11 -9.89 -1.38
CA PHE A 38 4.26 -9.86 -0.20
C PHE A 38 5.01 -10.21 1.09
N TRP A 39 5.86 -11.25 1.08
CA TRP A 39 6.65 -11.60 2.27
C TRP A 39 7.70 -10.54 2.61
N CYS A 40 8.30 -9.89 1.60
CA CYS A 40 9.14 -8.72 1.85
C CYS A 40 8.34 -7.58 2.48
N MET A 41 7.10 -7.32 2.03
CA MET A 41 6.22 -6.32 2.65
C MET A 41 5.87 -6.65 4.11
N VAL A 42 5.69 -7.93 4.45
CA VAL A 42 5.55 -8.38 5.85
C VAL A 42 6.80 -8.02 6.65
N THR A 43 8.00 -8.33 6.13
CA THR A 43 9.27 -7.99 6.80
C THR A 43 9.45 -6.48 6.97
N ILE A 44 9.14 -5.69 5.94
CA ILE A 44 9.17 -4.22 5.96
C ILE A 44 8.24 -3.70 7.05
N PHE A 45 7.01 -4.20 7.12
CA PHE A 45 6.03 -3.79 8.13
C PHE A 45 6.49 -4.12 9.56
N LEU A 46 6.92 -5.37 9.80
CA LEU A 46 7.37 -5.83 11.12
C LEU A 46 8.63 -5.10 11.60
N THR A 47 9.48 -4.64 10.70
CA THR A 47 10.65 -3.82 11.05
C THR A 47 10.30 -2.34 11.19
N ALA A 48 9.36 -1.81 10.39
CA ALA A 48 8.93 -0.42 10.44
C ALA A 48 8.20 -0.07 11.74
N ILE A 49 7.39 -0.98 12.29
CA ILE A 49 6.69 -0.76 13.56
C ILE A 49 7.65 -0.36 14.69
N PRO A 50 8.62 -1.20 15.10
CA PRO A 50 9.52 -0.86 16.20
C PRO A 50 10.40 0.35 15.86
N MET A 51 10.85 0.50 14.61
CA MET A 51 11.64 1.68 14.21
C MET A 51 10.83 2.98 14.34
N SER A 52 9.54 2.96 14.02
CA SER A 52 8.67 4.15 14.15
C SER A 52 8.46 4.53 15.62
N PHE A 53 8.29 3.53 16.50
CA PHE A 53 8.19 3.78 17.95
C PHE A 53 9.50 4.29 18.55
N ILE A 54 10.65 3.68 18.21
CA ILE A 54 11.97 4.10 18.71
C ILE A 54 12.27 5.56 18.33
N ASN A 55 11.89 5.97 17.12
CA ASN A 55 12.11 7.34 16.64
C ASN A 55 10.95 8.29 16.97
N GLY A 56 9.90 7.84 17.68
CA GLY A 56 8.71 8.65 17.98
C GLY A 56 7.95 9.15 16.74
N ASN A 57 8.09 8.49 15.59
CA ASN A 57 7.60 8.97 14.31
C ASN A 57 6.25 8.33 13.95
N ILE A 58 5.16 8.96 14.40
CA ILE A 58 3.78 8.52 14.15
C ILE A 58 3.46 8.53 12.65
N PHE A 59 4.01 9.50 11.90
CA PHE A 59 3.82 9.59 10.45
C PHE A 59 4.28 8.30 9.75
N LEU A 60 5.50 7.80 10.04
CA LEU A 60 6.01 6.57 9.44
C LEU A 60 5.26 5.32 9.93
N PHE A 61 4.78 5.31 11.17
CA PHE A 61 3.95 4.22 11.68
C PHE A 61 2.65 4.08 10.88
N LEU A 62 1.94 5.18 10.64
CA LEU A 62 0.69 5.18 9.87
C LEU A 62 0.91 4.75 8.41
N ILE A 63 1.99 5.25 7.78
CA ILE A 63 2.40 4.86 6.43
C ILE A 63 2.76 3.37 6.36
N ALA A 64 3.39 2.81 7.38
CA ALA A 64 3.70 1.38 7.44
C ALA A 64 2.42 0.52 7.44
N VAL A 65 1.41 0.89 8.24
CA VAL A 65 0.10 0.21 8.27
C VAL A 65 -0.60 0.29 6.91
N PHE A 66 -0.64 1.48 6.32
CA PHE A 66 -1.22 1.71 4.99
C PHE A 66 -0.56 0.83 3.92
N SER A 67 0.77 0.86 3.85
CA SER A 67 1.55 0.17 2.83
C SER A 67 1.41 -1.36 2.96
N PHE A 68 1.44 -1.86 4.19
CA PHE A 68 1.25 -3.28 4.45
C PHE A 68 -0.17 -3.75 4.10
N TYR A 69 -1.19 -2.97 4.46
CA TYR A 69 -2.57 -3.30 4.15
C TYR A 69 -2.78 -3.52 2.66
N LEU A 70 -2.26 -2.62 1.80
CA LEU A 70 -2.38 -2.76 0.34
C LEU A 70 -1.76 -4.07 -0.17
N ALA A 71 -0.57 -4.42 0.30
CA ALA A 71 0.06 -5.70 -0.07
C ALA A 71 -0.74 -6.91 0.45
N PHE A 72 -1.26 -6.83 1.68
CA PHE A 72 -2.08 -7.86 2.29
C PHE A 72 -3.40 -8.07 1.56
N ALA A 73 -4.19 -7.00 1.37
CA ALA A 73 -5.45 -7.02 0.65
C ALA A 73 -5.25 -7.51 -0.79
N GLY A 74 -4.20 -7.04 -1.48
CA GLY A 74 -3.81 -7.49 -2.81
C GLY A 74 -3.61 -9.01 -2.86
N MET A 75 -2.77 -9.56 -1.98
CA MET A 75 -2.53 -11.00 -1.90
C MET A 75 -3.81 -11.78 -1.54
N ARG A 76 -4.63 -11.22 -0.65
CA ARG A 76 -5.87 -11.83 -0.19
C ARG A 76 -6.89 -11.93 -1.32
N PHE A 77 -7.11 -10.87 -2.09
CA PHE A 77 -7.99 -10.90 -3.26
C PHE A 77 -7.48 -11.87 -4.32
N ALA A 78 -6.17 -11.95 -4.59
CA ALA A 78 -5.64 -12.95 -5.52
C ALA A 78 -6.05 -14.40 -5.16
N ARG A 79 -6.03 -14.73 -3.85
CA ARG A 79 -6.26 -16.10 -3.35
C ARG A 79 -7.72 -16.39 -3.03
N ASN A 80 -8.50 -15.41 -2.58
CA ASN A 80 -9.86 -15.61 -2.09
C ASN A 80 -10.88 -15.71 -3.23
N ARG A 81 -11.02 -16.90 -3.82
CA ARG A 81 -11.94 -17.07 -4.96
C ARG A 81 -13.43 -17.00 -4.61
N LYS A 82 -13.77 -17.18 -3.33
CA LYS A 82 -15.17 -17.27 -2.84
C LYS A 82 -15.73 -15.93 -2.37
N GLY A 83 -14.91 -14.87 -2.31
CA GLY A 83 -15.34 -13.57 -1.79
C GLY A 83 -15.67 -13.55 -0.28
N LEU A 84 -15.34 -14.62 0.45
CA LEU A 84 -15.65 -14.75 1.88
C LEU A 84 -14.53 -14.13 2.72
N ALA A 85 -14.85 -13.02 3.39
CA ALA A 85 -13.94 -12.36 4.32
C ALA A 85 -13.78 -13.18 5.61
N THR A 86 -12.54 -13.29 6.09
CA THR A 86 -12.22 -13.86 7.41
C THR A 86 -12.08 -12.76 8.45
N THR A 87 -11.96 -13.13 9.72
CA THR A 87 -11.68 -12.17 10.81
C THR A 87 -10.44 -11.33 10.55
N LEU A 88 -9.39 -11.90 9.93
CA LEU A 88 -8.18 -11.16 9.57
C LEU A 88 -8.46 -10.06 8.53
N ASP A 89 -9.35 -10.32 7.58
CA ASP A 89 -9.72 -9.35 6.54
C ASP A 89 -10.44 -8.15 7.19
N TRP A 90 -11.34 -8.42 8.15
CA TRP A 90 -12.05 -7.39 8.92
C TRP A 90 -11.13 -6.56 9.83
N ILE A 91 -10.18 -7.21 10.51
CA ILE A 91 -9.18 -6.49 11.33
C ILE A 91 -8.32 -5.61 10.43
N ALA A 92 -7.82 -6.15 9.33
CA ALA A 92 -6.93 -5.43 8.42
C ALA A 92 -7.62 -4.19 7.82
N VAL A 93 -8.86 -4.32 7.34
CA VAL A 93 -9.58 -3.17 6.74
C VAL A 93 -9.94 -2.12 7.79
N SER A 94 -10.24 -2.54 9.02
CA SER A 94 -10.50 -1.61 10.12
C SER A 94 -9.23 -0.82 10.47
N LEU A 95 -8.07 -1.49 10.56
CA LEU A 95 -6.78 -0.84 10.80
C LEU A 95 -6.39 0.13 9.68
N MET A 96 -6.69 -0.21 8.42
CA MET A 96 -6.47 0.69 7.28
C MET A 96 -7.28 1.98 7.39
N ILE A 97 -8.59 1.87 7.65
CA ILE A 97 -9.47 3.03 7.79
C ILE A 97 -9.06 3.87 8.99
N LEU A 98 -8.78 3.24 10.14
CA LEU A 98 -8.29 3.94 11.34
C LEU A 98 -6.95 4.63 11.09
N SER A 99 -6.04 4.02 10.33
CA SER A 99 -4.78 4.65 9.92
C SER A 99 -5.06 5.89 9.06
N GLY A 100 -5.99 5.80 8.10
CA GLY A 100 -6.41 6.94 7.28
C GLY A 100 -6.97 8.11 8.08
N LEU A 101 -7.86 7.82 9.04
CA LEU A 101 -8.39 8.82 9.97
C LEU A 101 -7.28 9.41 10.87
N GLY A 102 -6.36 8.57 11.35
CA GLY A 102 -5.18 9.00 12.10
C GLY A 102 -4.28 9.93 11.28
N MET A 103 -4.10 9.66 9.98
CA MET A 103 -3.36 10.52 9.08
C MET A 103 -4.04 11.89 8.92
N TRP A 104 -5.37 11.96 8.82
CA TRP A 104 -6.08 13.24 8.78
C TRP A 104 -5.94 14.05 10.07
N ILE A 105 -6.01 13.39 11.23
CA ILE A 105 -5.76 14.06 12.52
C ILE A 105 -4.33 14.61 12.55
N LEU A 106 -3.34 13.81 12.17
CA LEU A 106 -1.95 14.25 12.12
C LEU A 106 -1.72 15.35 11.07
N ALA A 107 -2.45 15.32 9.96
CA ALA A 107 -2.39 16.38 8.95
C ALA A 107 -2.87 17.72 9.52
N ALA A 108 -3.94 17.72 10.32
CA ALA A 108 -4.43 18.95 10.96
C ALA A 108 -3.36 19.55 11.91
N ILE A 109 -2.65 18.70 12.67
CA ILE A 109 -1.55 19.12 13.55
C ILE A 109 -0.38 19.67 12.72
N TYR A 110 0.04 18.96 11.66
CA TYR A 110 1.14 19.41 10.81
C TYR A 110 0.82 20.71 10.06
N PHE A 111 -0.45 20.93 9.74
CA PHE A 111 -0.90 22.19 9.15
C PHE A 111 -0.76 23.36 10.13
N THR A 112 -1.06 23.18 11.42
CA THR A 112 -0.86 24.23 12.43
C THR A 112 0.60 24.53 12.73
N ASP A 113 1.48 23.57 12.46
CA ASP A 113 2.94 23.68 12.66
C ASP A 113 3.69 24.14 11.39
N ASP A 114 2.99 24.63 10.35
CA ASP A 114 3.55 25.00 9.04
C ASP A 114 4.39 23.89 8.37
N ASN A 115 4.14 22.63 8.73
CA ASN A 115 4.84 21.47 8.20
C ASN A 115 4.16 20.94 6.94
N SER A 116 4.75 21.22 5.77
CA SER A 116 4.23 20.83 4.46
C SER A 116 3.93 19.33 4.26
N GLN A 117 4.43 18.44 5.13
CA GLN A 117 4.09 17.01 5.14
C GLN A 117 2.60 16.76 5.46
N TYR A 118 1.84 17.76 5.92
CA TYR A 118 0.38 17.65 6.03
C TYR A 118 -0.28 17.27 4.69
N ILE A 119 0.29 17.73 3.55
CA ILE A 119 -0.21 17.41 2.21
C ILE A 119 -0.12 15.91 1.95
N VAL A 120 1.01 15.30 2.33
CA VAL A 120 1.23 13.85 2.21
C VAL A 120 0.18 13.10 3.03
N LEU A 121 -0.01 13.50 4.29
CA LEU A 121 -0.99 12.87 5.17
C LEU A 121 -2.43 13.02 4.67
N LEU A 122 -2.80 14.16 4.07
CA LEU A 122 -4.10 14.34 3.45
C LEU A 122 -4.29 13.40 2.25
N VAL A 123 -3.30 13.30 1.37
CA VAL A 123 -3.37 12.44 0.18
C VAL A 123 -3.44 10.96 0.57
N PHE A 124 -2.46 10.48 1.36
CA PHE A 124 -2.40 9.08 1.77
C PHE A 124 -3.53 8.70 2.72
N GLY A 125 -3.96 9.60 3.61
CA GLY A 125 -5.12 9.40 4.47
C GLY A 125 -6.42 9.26 3.68
N SER A 126 -6.60 10.10 2.65
CA SER A 126 -7.78 10.01 1.77
C SER A 126 -7.78 8.72 0.96
N LEU A 127 -6.64 8.32 0.41
CA LEU A 127 -6.48 7.03 -0.27
C LEU A 127 -6.74 5.86 0.68
N ALA A 128 -6.27 5.97 1.93
CA ALA A 128 -6.46 4.93 2.93
C ALA A 128 -7.93 4.68 3.23
N VAL A 129 -8.68 5.75 3.51
CA VAL A 129 -10.12 5.69 3.78
C VAL A 129 -10.88 5.24 2.53
N PHE A 130 -10.58 5.79 1.36
CA PHE A 130 -11.27 5.45 0.11
C PHE A 130 -11.10 3.97 -0.26
N LEU A 131 -9.85 3.49 -0.33
CA LEU A 131 -9.56 2.09 -0.69
C LEU A 131 -10.03 1.12 0.40
N GLY A 132 -9.82 1.48 1.68
CA GLY A 132 -10.29 0.68 2.81
C GLY A 132 -11.81 0.55 2.82
N TYR A 133 -12.56 1.63 2.54
CA TYR A 133 -14.02 1.58 2.46
C TYR A 133 -14.51 0.76 1.26
N ASP A 134 -13.87 0.90 0.10
CA ASP A 134 -14.20 0.13 -1.11
C ASP A 134 -13.96 -1.38 -0.88
N ASP A 135 -12.90 -1.75 -0.17
CA ASP A 135 -12.61 -3.14 0.20
C ASP A 135 -13.55 -3.65 1.30
N TYR A 136 -13.88 -2.83 2.30
CA TYR A 136 -14.90 -3.12 3.31
C TYR A 136 -16.24 -3.45 2.67
N LYS A 137 -16.69 -2.62 1.72
CA LYS A 137 -17.94 -2.82 0.99
C LYS A 137 -17.91 -4.14 0.23
N SER A 138 -16.82 -4.41 -0.50
CA SER A 138 -16.69 -5.66 -1.24
C SER A 138 -16.66 -6.91 -0.36
N HIS A 139 -16.07 -6.83 0.84
CA HIS A 139 -16.12 -7.91 1.84
C HIS A 139 -17.53 -8.11 2.40
N LYS A 140 -18.24 -7.03 2.72
CA LYS A 140 -19.62 -7.06 3.25
C LYS A 140 -20.59 -7.66 2.23
N ASP A 141 -20.50 -7.19 1.00
CA ASP A 141 -21.42 -7.52 -0.08
C ASP A 141 -20.97 -8.79 -0.86
N LYS A 142 -19.79 -9.34 -0.53
CA LYS A 142 -19.18 -10.54 -1.12
C LYS A 142 -18.96 -10.44 -2.64
N THR A 143 -18.72 -9.23 -3.15
CA THR A 143 -18.67 -8.99 -4.60
C THR A 143 -17.33 -9.41 -5.23
N ALA A 144 -16.24 -9.43 -4.45
CA ALA A 144 -14.87 -9.74 -4.91
C ALA A 144 -14.67 -11.20 -5.35
N THR A 145 -15.33 -11.58 -6.44
CA THR A 145 -15.22 -12.84 -7.15
C THR A 145 -14.92 -12.55 -8.63
N GLY A 146 -14.61 -13.58 -9.42
CA GLY A 146 -14.39 -13.44 -10.87
C GLY A 146 -13.41 -12.31 -11.25
N LYS A 147 -13.86 -11.42 -12.14
CA LYS A 147 -13.11 -10.25 -12.65
C LYS A 147 -12.90 -9.18 -11.57
N GLU A 148 -13.90 -8.89 -10.74
CA GLU A 148 -13.80 -7.89 -9.66
C GLU A 148 -12.66 -8.23 -8.70
N ARG A 149 -12.54 -9.51 -8.34
CA ARG A 149 -11.43 -10.00 -7.52
C ARG A 149 -10.06 -9.66 -8.11
N ILE A 150 -9.91 -9.79 -9.43
CA ILE A 150 -8.65 -9.51 -10.13
C ILE A 150 -8.40 -8.00 -10.20
N ALA A 151 -9.43 -7.19 -10.44
CA ALA A 151 -9.34 -5.74 -10.38
C ALA A 151 -8.91 -5.23 -8.98
N LYS A 152 -9.47 -5.81 -7.92
CA LYS A 152 -9.12 -5.54 -6.53
C LYS A 152 -7.69 -5.96 -6.19
N HIS A 153 -7.29 -7.16 -6.61
CA HIS A 153 -5.90 -7.63 -6.50
C HIS A 153 -4.92 -6.67 -7.17
N LEU A 154 -5.20 -6.28 -8.42
CA LEU A 154 -4.40 -5.34 -9.18
C LEU A 154 -4.27 -3.99 -8.47
N THR A 155 -5.40 -3.39 -8.09
CA THR A 155 -5.44 -2.06 -7.46
C THR A 155 -4.62 -2.05 -6.17
N ASN A 156 -4.83 -3.03 -5.30
CA ASN A 156 -4.13 -3.13 -4.03
C ASN A 156 -2.64 -3.46 -4.18
N MET A 157 -2.25 -4.41 -5.05
CA MET A 157 -0.83 -4.74 -5.27
C MET A 157 -0.06 -3.58 -5.92
N MET A 158 -0.67 -2.87 -6.86
CA MET A 158 -0.06 -1.69 -7.48
C MET A 158 0.02 -0.52 -6.50
N GLY A 159 -0.99 -0.33 -5.65
CA GLY A 159 -0.96 0.64 -4.55
C GLY A 159 0.18 0.37 -3.56
N GLY A 160 0.37 -0.90 -3.15
CA GLY A 160 1.52 -1.29 -2.34
C GLY A 160 2.84 -1.04 -3.05
N THR A 161 2.90 -1.23 -4.37
CA THR A 161 4.11 -0.96 -5.18
C THR A 161 4.43 0.53 -5.23
N ILE A 162 3.42 1.40 -5.39
CA ILE A 162 3.56 2.86 -5.24
C ILE A 162 4.18 3.19 -3.89
N ALA A 163 3.71 2.58 -2.80
CA ALA A 163 4.22 2.86 -1.47
C ALA A 163 5.71 2.50 -1.32
N VAL A 164 6.17 1.36 -1.85
CA VAL A 164 7.59 0.98 -1.82
C VAL A 164 8.45 1.91 -2.67
N ILE A 165 7.99 2.26 -3.89
CA ILE A 165 8.69 3.22 -4.74
C ILE A 165 8.82 4.57 -4.03
N THR A 166 7.72 5.04 -3.43
CA THR A 166 7.68 6.28 -2.64
C THR A 166 8.69 6.22 -1.49
N ALA A 167 8.67 5.15 -0.70
CA ALA A 167 9.58 4.97 0.43
C ALA A 167 11.06 5.06 0.02
N VAL A 168 11.44 4.55 -1.15
CA VAL A 168 12.82 4.68 -1.64
C VAL A 168 13.14 6.09 -2.14
N LEU A 169 12.21 6.76 -2.83
CA LEU A 169 12.41 8.11 -3.34
C LEU A 169 12.59 9.14 -2.23
N VAL A 170 11.86 8.99 -1.13
CA VAL A 170 11.81 9.99 -0.04
C VAL A 170 12.91 9.81 1.01
N VAL A 171 13.76 8.77 0.89
CA VAL A 171 14.96 8.62 1.75
C VAL A 171 16.00 9.69 1.42
N ASN A 172 16.08 10.13 0.16
CA ASN A 172 16.94 11.22 -0.27
C ASN A 172 16.25 12.02 -1.38
N PRO A 173 15.27 12.88 -1.03
CA PRO A 173 14.48 13.62 -2.00
C PRO A 173 15.40 14.56 -2.81
N PRO A 174 15.34 14.54 -4.16
CA PRO A 174 16.26 15.32 -5.01
C PRO A 174 16.20 16.84 -4.79
N SER A 175 15.06 17.37 -4.41
CA SER A 175 14.86 18.81 -4.18
C SER A 175 13.64 19.08 -3.31
N ALA A 176 13.59 20.28 -2.71
CA ALA A 176 12.38 20.78 -2.09
C ALA A 176 11.32 21.20 -3.14
N PRO A 177 10.02 21.19 -2.79
CA PRO A 177 9.47 20.70 -1.52
C PRO A 177 9.32 19.16 -1.49
N GLU A 178 9.63 18.56 -0.35
CA GLU A 178 9.72 17.09 -0.20
C GLU A 178 8.40 16.36 -0.47
N TRP A 179 7.26 16.96 -0.14
CA TRP A 179 5.94 16.35 -0.33
C TRP A 179 5.63 16.01 -1.79
N ILE A 180 6.29 16.66 -2.76
CA ILE A 180 6.15 16.32 -4.18
C ILE A 180 6.63 14.89 -4.43
N TRP A 181 7.77 14.50 -3.87
CA TRP A 181 8.35 13.17 -4.06
C TRP A 181 7.54 12.07 -3.38
N TRP A 182 6.78 12.42 -2.34
CA TRP A 182 5.80 11.53 -1.72
C TRP A 182 4.62 11.22 -2.63
N VAL A 183 4.12 12.22 -3.36
CA VAL A 183 2.87 12.10 -4.15
C VAL A 183 3.14 11.73 -5.61
N LEU A 184 4.35 11.99 -6.12
CA LEU A 184 4.73 11.80 -7.52
C LEU A 184 4.45 10.38 -8.03
N PRO A 185 4.84 9.28 -7.35
CA PRO A 185 4.56 7.93 -7.84
C PRO A 185 3.06 7.65 -7.97
N THR A 186 2.25 8.17 -7.04
CA THR A 186 0.79 8.05 -7.07
C THR A 186 0.23 8.73 -8.32
N VAL A 187 0.63 9.97 -8.59
CA VAL A 187 0.16 10.74 -9.76
C VAL A 187 0.48 10.03 -11.07
N LEU A 188 1.67 9.42 -11.18
CA LEU A 188 2.12 8.74 -12.40
C LEU A 188 1.47 7.36 -12.58
N ILE A 189 1.28 6.59 -11.51
CA ILE A 189 0.91 5.17 -11.60
C ILE A 189 -0.60 4.96 -11.48
N VAL A 190 -1.34 5.79 -10.74
CA VAL A 190 -2.80 5.64 -10.58
C VAL A 190 -3.56 5.67 -11.92
N PRO A 191 -3.24 6.53 -12.91
CA PRO A 191 -3.87 6.46 -14.22
C PRO A 191 -3.73 5.09 -14.91
N VAL A 192 -2.56 4.46 -14.76
CA VAL A 192 -2.29 3.11 -15.28
C VAL A 192 -3.14 2.06 -14.56
N ILE A 193 -3.26 2.17 -13.23
CA ILE A 193 -4.15 1.30 -12.42
C ILE A 193 -5.59 1.42 -12.92
N ILE A 194 -6.09 2.64 -13.09
CA ILE A 194 -7.47 2.88 -13.56
C ILE A 194 -7.68 2.25 -14.94
N TRP A 195 -6.75 2.43 -15.87
CA TRP A 195 -6.83 1.84 -17.20
C TRP A 195 -6.87 0.32 -17.17
N TRP A 196 -5.96 -0.33 -16.44
CA TRP A 196 -5.96 -1.78 -16.32
C TRP A 196 -7.18 -2.33 -15.59
N THR A 197 -7.65 -1.66 -14.54
CA THR A 197 -8.88 -2.05 -13.83
C THR A 197 -10.09 -2.02 -14.76
N LYS A 198 -10.27 -0.96 -15.56
CA LYS A 198 -11.33 -0.91 -16.57
C LYS A 198 -11.20 -2.03 -17.60
N LYS A 199 -9.98 -2.29 -18.08
CA LYS A 199 -9.71 -3.38 -19.03
C LYS A 199 -10.02 -4.77 -18.48
N VAL A 200 -9.82 -4.99 -17.18
CA VAL A 200 -10.13 -6.28 -16.52
C VAL A 200 -11.63 -6.48 -16.34
N LEU A 201 -12.38 -5.40 -16.08
CA LEU A 201 -13.82 -5.46 -15.81
C LEU A 201 -14.67 -5.58 -17.08
N ASN A 202 -14.25 -4.93 -18.17
CA ASN A 202 -14.83 -5.11 -19.50
C ASN A 202 -14.62 -6.55 -20.00
#